data_AF-D1BDU7-F1
#
_entry.id   AF-D1BDU7-F1
#
_cell.length_a   1.000
_cell.length_b   1.000
_cell.length_c   1.000
_cell.angle_alpha   90.00
_cell.angle_beta   90.00
_cell.angle_gamma   90.00
#
_symmetry.space_group_name_H-M   'P 1'
#
loop_
_entity.id
_entity.type
_entity.pdbx_description
1 polymer ?
#
loop_
_entity_poly.entity_id
_entity_poly.type
_entity_poly.pdbx_seq_one_letter_code
_entity_poly.pdbx_strand_id
1 'polypeptide(L)'
;MTTRRNTKNLLATSTVAILLAGGLTACSGGGSIEDFCNDGKALSDGSAFTDIDSSDPEAAKTAFADLVDQVKDIDAPDDIKDDWDTLVTAFEGLNDGFQDADANDPEALAAVFEDFNTPEVQTASDNVSAFTDENCEA
;
A
#
# COMPACT_ATOMS: atom_id res chain seq x y z
N MET A 1 -18.68 -64.35 39.07
CA MET A 1 -18.67 -63.82 40.45
C MET A 1 -17.24 -63.36 40.70
N THR A 2 -16.89 -62.09 40.92
CA THR A 2 -17.52 -61.05 41.76
C THR A 2 -17.15 -59.63 41.26
N THR A 3 -18.18 -58.85 40.93
CA THR A 3 -18.48 -57.44 41.28
C THR A 3 -17.50 -56.75 42.28
N ARG A 4 -17.07 -55.48 42.20
CA ARG A 4 -17.84 -54.21 42.07
C ARG A 4 -16.89 -52.99 41.84
N ARG A 5 -17.43 -51.97 41.16
CA ARG A 5 -16.92 -50.59 40.91
C ARG A 5 -16.34 -49.86 42.12
N ASN A 6 -15.39 -48.95 41.88
CA ASN A 6 -15.47 -47.60 42.46
C ASN A 6 -14.79 -46.50 41.62
N THR A 7 -15.56 -45.43 41.42
CA THR A 7 -15.27 -44.17 40.74
C THR A 7 -14.32 -43.25 41.50
N LYS A 8 -13.78 -42.28 40.75
CA LYS A 8 -13.20 -40.97 41.11
C LYS A 8 -11.67 -40.95 41.07
N ASN A 9 -11.14 -40.20 40.10
CA ASN A 9 -10.14 -39.15 40.31
C ASN A 9 -10.16 -38.20 39.11
N LEU A 10 -10.84 -37.07 39.30
CA LEU A 10 -10.81 -35.86 38.48
C LEU A 10 -9.65 -35.01 38.99
N LEU A 11 -8.55 -34.92 38.24
CA LEU A 11 -7.46 -33.91 38.27
C LEU A 11 -6.71 -34.11 36.93
N ALA A 12 -6.28 -33.15 36.12
CA ALA A 12 -5.98 -31.75 36.35
C ALA A 12 -6.07 -30.95 35.03
N THR A 13 -6.46 -29.70 35.19
CA THR A 13 -6.26 -28.55 34.31
C THR A 13 -4.83 -28.44 33.76
N SER A 14 -4.69 -28.08 32.48
CA SER A 14 -3.69 -27.10 32.00
C SER A 14 -4.08 -26.60 30.61
N THR A 15 -4.54 -25.36 30.59
CA THR A 15 -4.56 -24.44 29.46
C THR A 15 -3.17 -24.37 28.81
N VAL A 16 -3.10 -24.60 27.51
CA VAL A 16 -2.05 -23.99 26.67
C VAL A 16 -2.78 -23.23 25.59
N ALA A 17 -3.15 -21.99 25.92
CA ALA A 17 -3.37 -20.98 24.90
C ALA A 17 -2.01 -20.73 24.25
N ILE A 18 -1.84 -21.17 23.00
CA ILE A 18 -0.69 -20.82 22.19
C ILE A 18 -0.88 -19.35 21.81
N LEU A 19 -0.43 -18.46 22.70
CA LEU A 19 -0.15 -17.07 22.35
C LEU A 19 1.03 -17.11 21.38
N LEU A 20 0.75 -16.90 20.10
CA LEU A 20 1.72 -16.56 19.07
C LEU A 20 2.26 -15.14 19.37
N ALA A 21 3.07 -15.04 20.42
CA ALA A 21 3.99 -13.94 20.65
C ALA A 21 5.39 -14.52 20.44
N GLY A 22 5.86 -14.47 19.20
CA GLY A 22 7.13 -15.03 18.77
C GLY A 22 7.69 -14.16 17.65
N GLY A 23 8.58 -13.26 18.03
CA GLY A 23 9.11 -12.20 17.19
C GLY A 23 9.76 -12.68 15.90
N LEU A 24 9.46 -11.96 14.83
CA LEU A 24 10.44 -11.69 13.80
C LEU A 24 11.26 -10.51 14.31
N THR A 25 12.52 -10.83 14.58
CA THR A 25 13.59 -9.89 14.82
C THR A 25 13.56 -8.78 13.77
N ALA A 26 13.26 -7.57 14.24
CA ALA A 26 13.54 -6.31 13.58
C ALA A 26 14.95 -6.34 12.96
N CYS A 27 14.98 -6.54 11.66
CA CYS A 27 16.13 -6.34 10.80
C CYS A 27 15.58 -6.25 9.38
N SER A 28 14.68 -5.29 9.15
CA SER A 28 13.98 -5.14 7.89
C SER A 28 13.90 -3.66 7.57
N GLY A 29 14.31 -3.32 6.35
CA GLY A 29 14.59 -1.95 5.91
C GLY A 29 13.37 -1.31 5.25
N GLY A 30 12.18 -1.52 5.81
CA GLY A 30 10.94 -0.84 5.43
C GLY A 30 10.48 0.14 6.51
N GLY A 31 9.71 1.14 6.09
CA GLY A 31 9.20 2.21 6.94
C GLY A 31 8.23 1.75 8.02
N SER A 32 7.97 2.62 8.99
CA SER A 32 6.97 2.31 10.02
C SER A 32 5.55 2.49 9.47
N ILE A 33 4.60 1.67 9.94
CA ILE A 33 3.18 1.80 9.56
C ILE A 33 2.65 3.21 9.87
N GLU A 34 3.05 3.77 11.02
CA GLU A 34 2.60 5.10 11.45
C GLU A 34 3.13 6.20 10.53
N ASP A 35 4.41 6.15 10.13
CA ASP A 35 4.98 7.10 9.17
C ASP A 35 4.33 6.95 7.79
N PHE A 36 4.17 5.70 7.30
CA PHE A 36 3.49 5.42 6.03
C PHE A 36 2.07 5.98 5.98
N CYS A 37 1.27 5.76 7.03
CA CYS A 37 -0.10 6.29 7.10
C CYS A 37 -0.13 7.83 7.17
N ASN A 38 0.83 8.44 7.87
CA ASN A 38 0.91 9.89 7.99
C ASN A 38 1.34 10.54 6.68
N ASP A 39 2.36 9.99 6.02
CA ASP A 39 2.91 10.53 4.78
C ASP A 39 1.97 10.26 3.59
N GLY A 40 1.29 9.10 3.58
CA GLY A 40 0.30 8.74 2.56
C GLY A 40 -1.06 9.45 2.69
N LYS A 41 -1.30 10.21 3.76
CA LYS A 41 -2.61 10.81 4.03
C LYS A 41 -3.07 11.76 2.92
N ALA A 42 -2.17 12.59 2.41
CA ALA A 42 -2.47 13.56 1.35
C ALA A 42 -2.80 12.88 0.00
N LEU A 43 -2.26 11.68 -0.22
CA LEU A 43 -2.58 10.86 -1.39
C LEU A 43 -3.97 10.22 -1.23
N SER A 44 -4.24 9.69 -0.04
CA SER A 44 -5.50 9.00 0.28
C SER A 44 -6.71 9.93 0.26
N ASP A 45 -6.58 11.15 0.80
CA ASP A 45 -7.67 12.14 0.80
C ASP A 45 -7.77 12.93 -0.52
N GLY A 46 -6.87 12.67 -1.46
CA GLY A 46 -6.82 13.29 -2.78
C GLY A 46 -6.31 14.74 -2.79
N SER A 47 -5.93 15.30 -1.64
CA SER A 47 -5.45 16.68 -1.55
C SER A 47 -4.17 16.91 -2.34
N ALA A 48 -3.29 15.90 -2.44
CA ALA A 48 -2.07 15.94 -3.22
C ALA A 48 -2.31 16.17 -4.73
N PHE A 49 -3.51 15.85 -5.23
CA PHE A 49 -3.88 16.04 -6.64
C PHE A 49 -4.58 17.37 -6.91
N THR A 50 -4.98 18.11 -5.88
CA THR A 50 -5.76 19.35 -6.04
C THR A 50 -4.95 20.52 -6.61
N ASP A 51 -3.63 20.44 -6.56
CA ASP A 51 -2.71 21.46 -7.06
C ASP A 51 -2.41 21.33 -8.57
N ILE A 52 -2.93 20.28 -9.23
CA ILE A 52 -2.73 20.06 -10.67
C ILE A 52 -3.66 20.98 -11.48
N ASP A 53 -3.11 22.06 -12.02
CA ASP A 53 -3.84 22.98 -12.90
C ASP A 53 -3.91 22.46 -14.35
N SER A 54 -4.98 21.76 -14.68
CA SER A 54 -5.26 21.27 -16.05
C SER A 54 -5.39 22.38 -17.13
N SER A 55 -5.49 23.66 -16.75
CA SER A 55 -5.53 24.78 -17.70
C SER A 55 -4.14 25.26 -18.14
N ASP A 56 -3.09 24.87 -17.43
CA ASP A 56 -1.69 25.13 -17.77
C ASP A 56 -0.91 23.78 -17.83
N PRO A 57 -0.73 23.22 -19.05
CA PRO A 57 -0.09 21.91 -19.22
C PRO A 57 1.32 21.82 -18.64
N GLU A 58 2.10 22.90 -18.65
CA GLU A 58 3.46 22.90 -18.12
C GLU A 58 3.45 22.91 -16.58
N ALA A 59 2.53 23.67 -15.99
CA ALA A 59 2.31 23.64 -14.55
C ALA A 59 1.78 22.28 -14.08
N ALA A 60 0.85 21.67 -14.84
CA ALA A 60 0.35 20.33 -14.56
C ALA A 60 1.46 19.26 -14.62
N LYS A 61 2.34 19.32 -15.63
CA LYS A 61 3.51 18.43 -15.74
C LYS A 61 4.44 18.57 -14.54
N THR A 62 4.68 19.79 -14.07
CA THR A 62 5.53 20.05 -12.90
C THR A 62 4.88 19.53 -11.62
N ALA A 63 3.60 19.85 -11.40
CA ALA A 63 2.86 19.40 -10.21
C ALA A 63 2.74 17.87 -10.16
N PHE A 64 2.59 17.21 -11.30
CA PHE A 64 2.57 15.74 -11.36
C PHE A 64 3.94 15.14 -11.06
N ALA A 65 5.03 15.73 -11.55
CA ALA A 65 6.39 15.29 -11.20
C ALA A 65 6.66 15.43 -9.68
N ASP A 66 6.28 16.56 -9.09
CA ASP A 66 6.40 16.79 -7.64
C ASP A 66 5.55 15.78 -6.83
N LEU A 67 4.40 15.36 -7.37
CA LEU A 67 3.57 14.33 -6.77
C LEU A 67 4.26 12.95 -6.82
N VAL A 68 4.85 12.57 -7.95
CA VAL A 68 5.58 11.30 -8.08
C VAL A 68 6.75 11.25 -7.11
N ASP A 69 7.49 12.35 -6.96
CA ASP A 69 8.57 12.45 -5.98
C ASP A 69 8.04 12.28 -4.54
N GLN A 70 6.90 12.88 -4.20
CA GLN A 70 6.25 12.67 -2.89
C GLN A 70 5.85 11.22 -2.64
N VAL A 71 5.23 10.55 -3.64
CA VAL A 71 4.85 9.14 -3.55
C VAL A 71 6.09 8.26 -3.36
N LYS A 72 7.17 8.55 -4.08
CA LYS A 72 8.42 7.80 -4.01
C LYS A 72 9.15 7.94 -2.68
N ASP A 73 9.04 9.09 -2.05
CA ASP A 73 9.69 9.37 -0.76
C ASP A 73 8.97 8.70 0.43
N ILE A 74 7.75 8.17 0.24
CA ILE A 74 7.05 7.39 1.26
C ILE A 74 7.72 6.03 1.43
N ASP A 75 8.22 5.77 2.63
CA ASP A 75 8.82 4.50 3.01
C ASP A 75 7.73 3.51 3.46
N ALA A 76 7.40 2.55 2.59
CA ALA A 76 6.37 1.55 2.87
C ALA A 76 6.85 0.47 3.87
N PRO A 77 5.96 -0.02 4.75
CA PRO A 77 6.24 -1.17 5.61
C PRO A 77 6.55 -2.41 4.79
N ASP A 78 7.41 -3.30 5.31
CA ASP A 78 7.84 -4.51 4.59
C ASP A 78 6.66 -5.38 4.11
N ASP A 79 5.55 -5.38 4.85
CA ASP A 79 4.34 -6.16 4.54
C ASP A 79 3.66 -5.70 3.24
N ILE A 80 3.85 -4.45 2.81
CA ILE A 80 3.23 -3.86 1.61
C ILE A 80 4.26 -3.25 0.63
N LYS A 81 5.55 -3.38 0.93
CA LYS A 81 6.63 -2.72 0.18
C LYS A 81 6.65 -3.07 -1.30
N ASP A 82 6.49 -4.34 -1.64
CA ASP A 82 6.54 -4.79 -3.04
C ASP A 82 5.36 -4.21 -3.86
N ASP A 83 4.17 -4.17 -3.26
CA ASP A 83 2.99 -3.55 -3.88
C ASP A 83 3.17 -2.02 -3.99
N TRP A 84 3.74 -1.38 -2.97
CA TRP A 84 4.05 0.05 -3.02
C TRP A 84 5.07 0.39 -4.11
N ASP A 85 6.17 -0.35 -4.20
CA ASP A 85 7.21 -0.17 -5.21
C ASP A 85 6.64 -0.37 -6.63
N THR A 86 5.65 -1.27 -6.79
CA THR A 86 4.90 -1.46 -8.03
C THR A 86 4.10 -0.22 -8.40
N LEU A 87 3.39 0.38 -7.44
CA LEU A 87 2.65 1.63 -7.66
C LEU A 87 3.61 2.79 -7.99
N VAL A 88 4.70 2.96 -7.25
CA VAL A 88 5.72 3.98 -7.50
C VAL A 88 6.24 3.86 -8.93
N THR A 89 6.61 2.64 -9.36
CA THR A 89 7.10 2.39 -10.72
C THR A 89 6.05 2.75 -11.78
N ALA A 90 4.78 2.45 -11.53
CA ALA A 90 3.69 2.81 -12.42
C ALA A 90 3.46 4.32 -12.50
N PHE A 91 3.57 5.04 -11.36
CA PHE A 91 3.50 6.50 -11.31
C PHE A 91 4.68 7.17 -12.02
N GLU A 92 5.90 6.64 -11.87
CA GLU A 92 7.08 7.09 -12.62
C GLU A 92 6.86 6.91 -14.14
N GLY A 93 6.36 5.74 -14.56
CA GLY A 93 6.04 5.49 -15.98
C GLY A 93 4.94 6.40 -16.52
N LEU A 94 3.91 6.68 -15.72
CA LEU A 94 2.85 7.64 -16.05
C LEU A 94 3.41 9.05 -16.18
N ASN A 95 4.33 9.47 -15.30
CA ASN A 95 4.98 10.78 -15.40
C ASN A 95 5.85 10.87 -16.66
N ASP A 96 6.71 9.88 -16.91
CA ASP A 96 7.56 9.85 -18.10
C ASP A 96 6.73 9.94 -19.38
N GLY A 97 5.64 9.16 -19.47
CA GLY A 97 4.70 9.23 -20.58
C GLY A 97 4.02 10.61 -20.69
N PHE A 98 3.66 11.23 -19.57
CA PHE A 98 3.05 12.56 -19.56
C PHE A 98 4.05 13.67 -19.95
N GLN A 99 5.31 13.56 -19.54
CA GLN A 99 6.37 14.48 -19.95
C GLN A 99 6.62 14.40 -21.46
N ASP A 100 6.67 13.18 -22.01
CA ASP A 100 6.96 12.90 -23.41
C ASP A 100 5.76 13.11 -24.35
N ALA A 101 4.53 12.98 -23.85
CA ALA A 101 3.33 13.16 -24.65
C ALA A 101 3.11 14.63 -25.07
N ASP A 102 2.61 14.81 -26.30
CA ASP A 102 2.05 16.09 -26.73
C ASP A 102 0.71 16.32 -26.00
N ALA A 103 0.66 17.33 -25.15
CA ALA A 103 -0.54 17.68 -24.38
C ALA A 103 -1.75 18.06 -25.26
N ASN A 104 -1.53 18.30 -26.56
CA ASN A 104 -2.59 18.58 -27.52
C ASN A 104 -3.02 17.34 -28.32
N ASP A 105 -2.37 16.19 -28.09
CA ASP A 105 -2.68 14.91 -28.74
C ASP A 105 -3.42 13.99 -27.73
N PRO A 106 -4.75 13.89 -27.83
CA PRO A 106 -5.54 13.06 -26.93
C PRO A 106 -5.26 11.57 -27.11
N GLU A 107 -4.84 11.12 -28.29
CA GLU A 107 -4.45 9.72 -28.50
C GLU A 107 -3.12 9.40 -27.80
N ALA A 108 -2.16 10.34 -27.82
CA ALA A 108 -0.92 10.19 -27.08
C ALA A 108 -1.17 10.09 -25.57
N LEU A 109 -2.01 10.97 -25.02
CA LEU A 109 -2.38 10.93 -23.60
C LEU A 109 -3.12 9.63 -23.22
N ALA A 110 -4.03 9.15 -24.08
CA ALA A 110 -4.77 7.92 -23.83
C ALA A 110 -3.84 6.69 -23.74
N ALA A 111 -2.81 6.63 -24.58
CA ALA A 111 -1.82 5.54 -24.55
C ALA A 111 -1.05 5.49 -23.23
N VAL A 112 -0.69 6.66 -22.67
CA VAL A 112 -0.03 6.75 -21.36
C VAL A 112 -0.89 6.15 -20.24
N PHE A 113 -2.21 6.42 -20.26
CA PHE A 113 -3.12 5.84 -19.26
C PHE A 113 -3.34 4.34 -19.44
N GLU A 114 -3.20 3.80 -20.65
CA GLU A 114 -3.33 2.35 -20.89
C GLU A 114 -2.21 1.57 -20.18
N ASP A 115 -0.98 2.10 -20.23
CA ASP A 115 0.20 1.50 -19.58
C ASP A 115 0.11 1.52 -18.04
N PHE A 116 -0.66 2.45 -17.46
CA PHE A 116 -0.95 2.48 -16.03
C PHE A 116 -1.99 1.42 -15.61
N ASN A 117 -2.91 1.05 -16.51
CA ASN A 117 -4.07 0.19 -16.19
C ASN A 117 -3.77 -1.32 -16.30
N THR A 118 -2.59 -1.77 -15.88
CA THR A 118 -2.24 -3.18 -15.92
C THR A 118 -2.86 -3.98 -14.76
N PRO A 119 -3.06 -5.31 -14.90
CA PRO A 119 -3.55 -6.14 -13.80
C PRO A 119 -2.64 -6.14 -12.57
N GLU A 120 -1.34 -5.94 -12.77
CA GLU A 120 -0.34 -5.85 -11.71
C GLU A 120 -0.52 -4.58 -10.88
N VAL A 121 -0.65 -3.42 -11.54
CA VAL A 121 -0.93 -2.14 -10.87
C VAL A 121 -2.27 -2.16 -10.14
N GLN A 122 -3.30 -2.76 -10.73
CA GLN A 122 -4.61 -2.93 -10.07
C GLN A 122 -4.50 -3.78 -8.80
N THR A 123 -3.78 -4.90 -8.87
CA THR A 123 -3.58 -5.78 -7.71
C THR A 123 -2.81 -5.07 -6.60
N ALA A 124 -1.71 -4.38 -6.95
CA ALA A 124 -0.92 -3.61 -6.00
C ALA A 124 -1.76 -2.49 -5.35
N SER A 125 -2.58 -1.79 -6.13
CA SER A 125 -3.50 -0.76 -5.63
C SER A 125 -4.52 -1.33 -4.65
N ASP A 126 -5.11 -2.49 -4.95
CA ASP A 126 -6.09 -3.15 -4.08
C ASP A 126 -5.43 -3.58 -2.76
N ASN A 127 -4.21 -4.14 -2.83
CA ASN A 127 -3.45 -4.55 -1.64
C ASN A 127 -3.10 -3.35 -0.76
N VAL A 128 -2.60 -2.26 -1.35
CA VAL A 128 -2.25 -1.02 -0.61
C VAL A 128 -3.50 -0.39 0.02
N SER A 129 -4.64 -0.39 -0.70
CA SER A 129 -5.91 0.09 -0.15
C SER A 129 -6.35 -0.76 1.04
N ALA A 130 -6.35 -2.08 0.91
CA ALA A 130 -6.73 -2.98 1.99
C ALA A 130 -5.80 -2.82 3.20
N PHE A 131 -4.49 -2.70 2.97
CA PHE A 131 -3.51 -2.45 4.02
C PHE A 131 -3.79 -1.13 4.74
N THR A 132 -4.06 -0.06 3.99
CA THR A 132 -4.37 1.26 4.55
C THR A 132 -5.66 1.21 5.36
N ASP A 133 -6.71 0.56 4.87
CA ASP A 133 -8.00 0.41 5.58
C ASP A 133 -7.85 -0.39 6.90
N GLU A 134 -6.95 -1.37 6.92
CA GLU A 134 -6.72 -2.21 8.09
C GLU A 134 -5.81 -1.55 9.14
N ASN A 135 -4.85 -0.73 8.70
CA ASN A 135 -3.74 -0.28 9.55
C ASN A 135 -3.71 1.24 9.79
N CYS A 136 -4.24 2.04 8.89
CA CYS A 136 -4.32 3.49 9.04
C CYS A 136 -5.69 3.85 9.66
N GLU A 137 -5.67 4.48 10.84
CA GLU A 137 -6.91 4.91 11.49
C GLU A 137 -7.68 5.90 10.60
N ALA A 138 -9.00 5.70 10.48
CA ALA A 138 -9.93 6.59 9.77
C ALA A 138 -10.19 7.93 10.51
#